data_AF-A0A9D1MVL0-F1
#
_entry.id   AF-A0A9D1MVL0-F1
#
_cell.length_a   1.000
_cell.length_b   1.000
_cell.length_c   1.000
_cell.angle_alpha   90.00
_cell.angle_beta   90.00
_cell.angle_gamma   90.00
#
_symmetry.space_group_name_H-M   'P 1'
#
loop_
_entity.id
_entity.type
_entity.pdbx_description
1 polymer ?
#
loop_
_entity_poly.entity_id
_entity_poly.type
_entity_poly.pdbx_seq_one_letter_code
_entity_poly.pdbx_strand_id
1 'polypeptide(L)'
;MRCIVMKENAINWDNVPDVITKDQLYRICHISKSTALYLLQSGKIPCEYTGRKTRCYKIKKEDVIAYLENRKVFPESYSAPAGWYKGDYTVRMEEQVPPIVREHLRLYYTELLSGYPDVLTTQMVSKITGYGKTAINNWCNQGHIKSFR
;
A
#
# COMPACT_ATOMS: atom_id res chain seq x y z
N MET A 1 0.83 3.45 2.58
CA MET A 1 -0.41 3.51 1.79
C MET A 1 -0.30 2.45 0.69
N ARG A 2 -1.28 1.54 0.55
CA ARG A 2 -1.32 0.66 -0.64
C ARG A 2 -1.96 1.47 -1.77
N CYS A 3 -1.14 2.10 -2.60
CA CYS A 3 -1.59 2.63 -3.88
C CYS A 3 -1.87 1.43 -4.79
N ILE A 4 -3.14 1.05 -4.92
CA ILE A 4 -3.56 0.01 -5.87
C ILE A 4 -3.65 0.70 -7.23
N VAL A 5 -2.54 0.74 -7.97
CA VAL A 5 -2.55 1.13 -9.39
C VAL A 5 -3.37 0.06 -10.12
N MET A 6 -4.51 0.45 -10.71
CA MET A 6 -5.40 -0.48 -11.40
C MET A 6 -4.98 -0.65 -12.86
N LYS A 7 -5.04 -1.88 -13.37
CA LYS A 7 -5.13 -2.15 -14.81
C LYS A 7 -6.60 -1.98 -15.20
N GLU A 8 -6.91 -1.08 -16.13
CA GLU A 8 -8.26 -0.94 -16.68
C GLU A 8 -8.57 -2.16 -17.55
N ASN A 9 -9.33 -3.10 -17.01
CA ASN A 9 -9.96 -4.15 -17.79
C ASN A 9 -11.41 -3.73 -18.04
N ALA A 10 -11.85 -3.75 -19.29
CA ALA A 10 -13.25 -3.49 -19.64
C ALA A 10 -14.14 -4.56 -18.98
N ILE A 11 -15.02 -4.15 -18.07
CA ILE A 11 -16.00 -5.03 -17.43
C ILE A 11 -17.19 -5.16 -18.39
N ASN A 12 -17.50 -6.38 -18.82
CA ASN A 12 -18.74 -6.65 -19.56
C ASN A 12 -19.90 -6.73 -18.57
N TRP A 13 -20.67 -5.65 -18.46
CA TRP A 13 -21.79 -5.55 -17.53
C TRP A 13 -22.99 -6.40 -17.92
N ASP A 14 -23.16 -6.81 -19.18
CA ASP A 14 -24.30 -7.64 -19.62
C ASP A 14 -24.24 -9.05 -19.00
N ASN A 15 -23.03 -9.54 -18.71
CA ASN A 15 -22.81 -10.83 -18.06
C ASN A 15 -22.85 -10.76 -16.52
N VAL A 16 -23.03 -9.56 -15.94
CA VAL A 16 -23.07 -9.37 -14.48
C VAL A 16 -24.52 -9.36 -14.01
N PRO A 17 -24.91 -10.25 -13.08
CA PRO A 17 -26.26 -10.28 -12.54
C PRO A 17 -26.58 -9.03 -11.72
N ASP A 18 -27.86 -8.68 -11.61
CA ASP A 18 -28.32 -7.51 -10.84
C ASP A 18 -28.00 -7.62 -9.35
N VAL A 19 -27.99 -8.85 -8.83
CA VAL A 19 -27.56 -9.16 -7.46
C VAL A 19 -26.20 -9.85 -7.48
N ILE A 20 -25.22 -9.15 -6.92
CA ILE A 20 -23.82 -9.55 -6.86
C ILE A 20 -23.49 -10.10 -5.48
N THR A 21 -22.77 -11.21 -5.45
CA THR A 21 -22.21 -11.79 -4.22
C THR A 21 -20.86 -11.16 -3.87
N LYS A 22 -20.44 -11.26 -2.59
CA LYS A 22 -19.09 -10.82 -2.18
C LYS A 22 -17.96 -11.45 -3.00
N ASP A 23 -18.16 -12.68 -3.50
CA ASP A 23 -17.16 -13.38 -4.30
C ASP A 23 -17.03 -12.78 -5.70
N GLN A 24 -18.16 -12.44 -6.32
CA GLN A 24 -18.19 -11.72 -7.60
C GLN A 24 -17.63 -10.30 -7.45
N LEU A 25 -17.97 -9.60 -6.36
CA LEU A 25 -17.51 -8.23 -6.10
C LEU A 25 -15.98 -8.11 -6.19
N TYR A 26 -15.23 -8.95 -5.47
CA TYR A 26 -13.77 -8.81 -5.46
C TYR A 26 -13.13 -9.14 -6.81
N ARG A 27 -13.76 -10.03 -7.61
CA ARG A 27 -13.31 -10.38 -8.96
C ARG A 27 -13.56 -9.23 -9.93
N ILE A 28 -14.76 -8.66 -9.91
CA ILE A 28 -15.18 -7.53 -10.75
C ILE A 28 -14.33 -6.28 -10.43
N CYS A 29 -14.20 -5.95 -9.15
CA CYS A 29 -13.49 -4.75 -8.71
C CYS A 29 -11.95 -4.91 -8.64
N HIS A 30 -11.42 -6.10 -8.96
CA HIS A 30 -10.00 -6.44 -8.83
C HIS A 30 -9.38 -6.03 -7.49
N ILE A 31 -10.05 -6.39 -6.39
CA ILE A 31 -9.60 -6.13 -5.03
C ILE A 31 -9.41 -7.43 -4.24
N SER A 32 -8.72 -7.36 -3.12
CA SER A 32 -8.58 -8.51 -2.23
C SER A 32 -9.91 -8.85 -1.54
N LYS A 33 -10.05 -10.11 -1.09
CA LYS A 33 -11.23 -10.55 -0.31
C LYS A 33 -11.40 -9.76 1.00
N SER A 34 -10.31 -9.31 1.62
CA SER A 34 -10.35 -8.51 2.85
C SER A 34 -10.75 -7.06 2.60
N THR A 35 -10.33 -6.47 1.46
CA THR A 35 -10.81 -5.16 1.02
C THR A 35 -12.29 -5.20 0.66
N ALA A 36 -12.74 -6.23 -0.05
CA ALA A 36 -14.18 -6.40 -0.33
C ALA A 36 -15.00 -6.50 0.97
N LEU A 37 -14.52 -7.26 1.96
CA LEU A 37 -15.17 -7.34 3.26
C LEU A 37 -15.22 -5.98 3.98
N TYR A 38 -14.12 -5.23 3.96
CA TYR A 38 -14.07 -3.88 4.52
C TYR A 38 -15.13 -2.95 3.93
N LEU A 39 -15.23 -2.92 2.60
CA LEU A 39 -16.13 -2.01 1.89
C LEU A 39 -17.59 -2.30 2.24
N LEU A 40 -17.94 -3.58 2.39
CA LEU A 40 -19.28 -4.03 2.78
C LEU A 40 -19.57 -3.75 4.26
N GLN A 41 -18.63 -4.07 5.16
CA GLN A 41 -18.81 -3.86 6.61
C GLN A 41 -18.80 -2.39 7.01
N SER A 42 -18.02 -1.56 6.31
CA SER A 42 -17.98 -0.11 6.54
C SER A 42 -19.10 0.65 5.82
N GLY A 43 -19.97 -0.03 5.07
CA GLY A 43 -21.09 0.57 4.35
C GLY A 43 -20.71 1.45 3.16
N LYS A 44 -19.44 1.44 2.73
CA LYS A 44 -18.98 2.20 1.55
C LYS A 44 -19.56 1.67 0.25
N ILE A 45 -19.84 0.37 0.22
CA ILE A 45 -20.68 -0.24 -0.81
C ILE A 45 -21.94 -0.72 -0.06
N PRO A 46 -23.10 -0.13 -0.36
CA PRO A 46 -24.37 -0.60 0.18
C PRO A 46 -24.58 -2.10 -0.09
N CYS A 47 -25.04 -2.82 0.92
CA CYS A 47 -25.36 -4.24 0.77
C CYS A 47 -26.42 -4.69 1.78
N GLU A 48 -27.18 -5.71 1.40
CA GLU A 48 -28.06 -6.40 2.32
C GLU A 48 -27.31 -7.55 3.00
N TYR A 49 -27.38 -7.59 4.33
CA TYR A 49 -26.80 -8.65 5.13
C TYR A 49 -27.89 -9.60 5.64
N THR A 50 -27.81 -10.87 5.23
CA THR A 50 -28.82 -11.89 5.51
C THR A 50 -28.60 -12.66 6.82
N GLY A 51 -27.57 -12.34 7.60
CA GLY A 51 -27.30 -12.97 8.91
C GLY A 51 -26.70 -14.39 8.87
N ARG A 52 -26.52 -14.98 7.68
CA ARG A 52 -25.96 -16.34 7.53
C ARG A 52 -24.44 -16.35 7.70
N LYS A 53 -23.87 -17.51 8.05
CA LYS A 53 -22.40 -17.70 8.15
C LYS A 53 -21.69 -17.53 6.80
N THR A 54 -22.30 -17.97 5.71
CA THR A 54 -21.73 -17.92 4.37
C THR A 54 -22.74 -17.35 3.37
N ARG A 55 -22.24 -16.83 2.24
CA ARG A 55 -23.06 -16.22 1.16
C ARG A 55 -24.08 -15.21 1.69
N CYS A 56 -23.64 -14.39 2.65
CA CYS A 56 -24.52 -13.57 3.47
C CYS A 56 -24.77 -12.16 2.93
N TYR A 57 -23.98 -11.72 1.95
CA TYR A 57 -24.09 -10.39 1.35
C TYR A 57 -24.77 -10.45 -0.01
N LYS A 58 -25.74 -9.57 -0.22
CA LYS A 58 -26.32 -9.25 -1.53
C LYS A 58 -26.03 -7.78 -1.84
N ILE A 59 -25.45 -7.53 -3.01
CA ILE A 59 -24.98 -6.20 -3.42
C ILE A 59 -25.67 -5.89 -4.74
N LYS A 60 -26.20 -4.68 -4.93
CA LYS A 60 -26.79 -4.32 -6.22
C LYS A 60 -25.70 -4.00 -7.22
N LYS A 61 -25.93 -4.36 -8.48
CA LYS A 61 -25.05 -4.02 -9.59
C LYS A 61 -24.79 -2.51 -9.71
N GLU A 62 -25.85 -1.70 -9.55
CA GLU A 62 -25.78 -0.24 -9.55
C GLU A 62 -24.79 0.30 -8.50
N ASP A 63 -24.82 -0.25 -7.29
CA ASP A 63 -23.92 0.16 -6.20
C ASP A 63 -22.45 -0.14 -6.51
N VAL A 64 -22.19 -1.23 -7.23
CA VAL A 64 -20.84 -1.59 -7.66
C VAL A 64 -20.35 -0.65 -8.76
N ILE A 65 -21.21 -0.27 -9.70
CA ILE A 65 -20.90 0.73 -10.74
C ILE A 65 -20.57 2.07 -10.08
N ALA A 66 -21.45 2.55 -9.20
CA ALA A 66 -21.25 3.81 -8.48
C ALA A 66 -19.96 3.81 -7.64
N TYR A 67 -19.63 2.68 -7.00
CA TYR A 67 -18.35 2.52 -6.31
C TYR A 67 -17.16 2.67 -7.24
N LEU A 68 -17.17 2.03 -8.42
CA LEU A 68 -16.06 2.09 -9.35
C LEU A 68 -15.85 3.51 -9.89
N GLU A 69 -16.93 4.23 -10.20
CA GLU A 69 -16.88 5.62 -10.64
C GLU A 69 -16.35 6.54 -9.53
N ASN A 70 -16.93 6.48 -8.33
CA ASN A 70 -16.51 7.32 -7.22
C ASN A 70 -15.08 7.03 -6.77
N ARG A 71 -14.64 5.76 -6.86
CA ARG A 71 -13.27 5.37 -6.53
C ARG A 71 -12.23 5.93 -7.52
N LYS A 72 -12.59 6.16 -8.79
CA LYS A 72 -11.71 6.84 -9.75
C LYS A 72 -11.44 8.28 -9.33
N VAL A 73 -12.44 8.96 -8.77
CA VAL A 73 -12.33 10.36 -8.32
C VAL A 73 -11.69 10.46 -6.93
N PHE A 74 -12.06 9.58 -6.00
CA PHE A 74 -11.64 9.64 -4.60
C PHE A 74 -11.13 8.29 -4.09
N PRO A 75 -9.96 7.81 -4.55
CA PRO A 75 -9.44 6.50 -4.13
C PRO A 75 -9.13 6.43 -2.63
N GLU A 76 -8.76 7.55 -2.00
CA GLU A 76 -8.42 7.60 -0.58
C GLU A 76 -9.62 7.36 0.33
N SER A 77 -10.82 7.80 -0.06
CA SER A 77 -12.03 7.64 0.76
C SER A 77 -12.43 6.17 0.92
N TYR A 78 -11.97 5.30 0.01
CA TYR A 78 -12.21 3.86 0.03
C TYR A 78 -11.07 3.04 0.66
N SER A 79 -10.02 3.70 1.16
CA SER A 79 -8.92 3.03 1.85
C SER A 79 -9.34 2.57 3.24
N ALA A 80 -8.95 1.35 3.61
CA ALA A 80 -9.20 0.83 4.95
C ALA A 80 -8.30 1.55 5.98
N PRO A 81 -8.79 1.77 7.22
CA PRO A 81 -8.02 2.42 8.26
C PRO A 81 -6.78 1.60 8.62
N ALA A 82 -5.79 2.29 9.20
CA ALA A 82 -4.59 1.64 9.72
C ALA A 82 -4.97 0.53 10.71
N GLY A 83 -4.48 -0.68 10.46
CA GLY A 83 -4.78 -1.84 11.29
C GLY A 83 -5.78 -2.84 10.70
N TRP A 84 -6.59 -2.46 9.70
CA TRP A 84 -7.57 -3.38 9.09
C TRP A 84 -6.93 -4.62 8.46
N TYR A 85 -5.75 -4.44 7.87
CA TYR A 85 -4.99 -5.50 7.21
C TYR A 85 -3.97 -6.18 8.13
N LYS A 86 -4.06 -6.02 9.46
CA LYS A 86 -3.19 -6.71 10.41
C LYS A 86 -3.46 -8.22 10.35
N GLY A 87 -2.63 -8.89 9.55
CA GLY A 87 -2.33 -10.31 9.61
C GLY A 87 -0.82 -10.46 9.50
N ASP A 88 -0.31 -11.67 9.69
CA ASP A 88 1.12 -12.03 9.69
C ASP A 88 1.74 -11.97 8.28
N TYR A 89 1.54 -10.85 7.60
CA TYR A 89 2.09 -10.56 6.28
C TYR A 89 3.35 -9.73 6.47
N THR A 90 4.49 -10.38 6.27
CA THR A 90 5.74 -9.68 6.00
C THR A 90 5.54 -8.85 4.74
N VAL A 91 5.52 -7.52 4.87
CA VAL A 91 5.65 -6.64 3.71
C VAL A 91 7.06 -6.87 3.19
N ARG A 92 7.19 -7.77 2.21
CA ARG A 92 8.40 -7.85 1.39
C ARG A 92 8.40 -6.58 0.55
N MET A 93 9.05 -5.54 1.04
CA MET A 93 9.42 -4.42 0.18
C MET A 93 10.31 -5.00 -0.92
N GLU A 94 10.05 -4.65 -2.17
CA GLU A 94 10.94 -5.04 -3.26
C GLU A 94 12.35 -4.56 -2.90
N GLU A 95 13.29 -5.50 -2.85
CA GLU A 95 14.67 -5.27 -2.43
C GLU A 95 15.40 -4.28 -3.37
N GLN A 96 14.81 -4.01 -4.54
CA GLN A 96 15.39 -3.21 -5.61
C GLN A 96 14.58 -1.93 -5.83
N VAL A 97 15.07 -0.83 -5.26
CA VAL A 97 14.60 0.52 -5.60
C VAL A 97 14.75 0.73 -7.11
N PRO A 98 13.69 1.16 -7.84
CA PRO A 98 13.76 1.41 -9.27
C PRO A 98 14.92 2.36 -9.63
N PRO A 99 15.60 2.17 -10.79
CA PRO A 99 16.79 2.95 -11.15
C PRO A 99 16.57 4.47 -11.10
N ILE A 100 15.42 4.94 -11.57
CA ILE A 100 15.02 6.36 -11.55
C ILE A 100 14.96 6.90 -10.11
N VAL A 101 14.34 6.15 -9.20
CA VAL A 101 14.24 6.54 -7.78
C VAL A 101 15.63 6.55 -7.13
N ARG A 102 16.49 5.59 -7.49
CA ARG A 102 17.88 5.54 -6.99
C ARG A 102 18.68 6.76 -7.43
N GLU A 103 18.50 7.23 -8.66
CA GLU A 103 19.16 8.42 -9.18
C GLU A 103 18.71 9.70 -8.46
N HIS A 104 17.40 9.88 -8.29
CA HIS A 104 16.86 11.00 -7.51
C HIS A 104 17.34 10.99 -6.06
N LEU A 105 17.38 9.82 -5.42
CA LEU A 105 17.93 9.68 -4.06
C LEU A 105 19.40 10.07 -3.99
N ARG A 106 20.21 9.67 -4.98
CA ARG A 106 21.63 10.06 -5.04
C ARG A 106 21.78 11.57 -5.12
N LEU A 107 21.10 12.23 -6.07
CA LEU A 107 21.17 13.68 -6.23
C LEU A 107 20.75 14.42 -4.95
N TYR A 108 19.65 13.99 -4.34
CA TYR A 108 19.17 14.56 -3.08
C TYR A 108 20.22 14.45 -1.95
N TYR A 109 20.81 13.27 -1.75
CA TYR A 109 21.81 13.09 -0.69
C TYR A 109 23.13 13.78 -1.01
N THR A 110 23.53 13.89 -2.28
CA THR A 110 24.71 14.67 -2.68
C THR A 110 24.53 16.14 -2.33
N GLU A 111 23.36 16.72 -2.62
CA GLU A 111 23.07 18.11 -2.26
C GLU A 111 23.01 18.29 -0.73
N LEU A 112 22.29 17.41 -0.03
CA LEU A 112 22.13 17.46 1.42
C LEU A 112 23.46 17.35 2.17
N LEU A 113 24.38 16.53 1.65
CA LEU A 113 25.67 16.27 2.28
C LEU A 113 26.80 17.17 1.74
N SER A 114 26.54 18.06 0.79
CA SER A 114 27.54 18.94 0.16
C SER A 114 28.28 19.83 1.16
N GLY A 115 27.62 20.24 2.26
CA GLY A 115 28.20 21.06 3.32
C GLY A 115 28.94 20.27 4.40
N TYR A 116 29.03 18.94 4.29
CA TYR A 116 29.70 18.08 5.26
C TYR A 116 31.09 17.64 4.77
N PRO A 117 32.02 17.30 5.69
CA PRO A 117 33.30 16.74 5.30
C PRO A 117 33.14 15.36 4.63
N ASP A 118 34.09 15.02 3.77
CA ASP A 118 34.15 13.73 3.04
C ASP A 118 34.03 12.51 3.96
N VAL A 119 34.48 12.64 5.21
CA VAL A 119 34.37 11.60 6.23
C VAL A 119 33.52 12.10 7.38
N LEU A 120 32.36 11.45 7.58
CA LEU A 120 31.44 11.73 8.67
C LEU A 120 31.79 10.91 9.91
N THR A 121 31.80 11.57 11.07
CA THR A 121 31.87 10.85 12.36
C THR A 121 30.54 10.16 12.67
N THR A 122 30.57 9.09 13.47
CA THR A 122 29.35 8.39 13.92
C THR A 122 28.38 9.31 14.65
N GLN A 123 28.87 10.37 15.29
CA GLN A 123 28.04 11.39 15.94
C GLN A 123 27.29 12.24 14.91
N MET A 124 27.95 12.66 13.83
CA MET A 124 27.29 13.39 12.74
C MET A 124 26.27 12.52 12.02
N VAL A 125 26.61 11.27 11.71
CA VAL A 125 25.66 10.34 11.09
C VAL A 125 24.44 10.13 11.98
N SER A 126 24.64 10.01 13.30
CA SER A 126 23.54 9.91 14.26
C SER A 126 22.64 11.14 14.26
N LYS A 127 23.21 12.35 14.18
CA LYS A 127 22.43 13.60 14.08
C LYS A 127 21.66 13.72 12.75
N ILE A 128 22.28 13.34 11.63
CA ILE A 128 21.66 13.45 10.30
C ILE A 128 20.53 12.43 10.13
N THR A 129 20.74 11.20 10.60
CA THR A 129 19.84 10.07 10.33
C THR A 129 18.86 9.78 11.48
N GLY A 130 19.12 10.31 12.68
CA GLY A 130 18.34 10.03 13.90
C GLY A 130 18.60 8.66 14.52
N TYR A 131 19.44 7.82 13.90
CA TYR A 131 19.75 6.50 14.43
C TYR A 131 20.80 6.54 15.53
N GLY A 132 20.67 5.62 16.49
CA GLY A 132 21.64 5.46 17.57
C GLY A 132 23.01 4.97 17.08
N LYS A 133 24.07 5.34 17.78
CA LYS A 133 25.46 4.96 17.45
C LYS A 133 25.65 3.45 17.29
N THR A 134 24.94 2.64 18.08
CA THR A 134 24.99 1.17 17.99
C THR A 134 24.49 0.65 16.64
N ALA A 135 23.40 1.22 16.11
CA ALA A 135 22.86 0.84 14.80
C ALA A 135 23.84 1.19 13.68
N ILE A 136 24.43 2.39 13.76
CA ILE A 136 25.43 2.87 12.79
C ILE A 136 26.67 1.98 12.80
N ASN A 137 27.19 1.64 13.98
CA ASN A 137 28.34 0.74 14.11
C ASN A 137 28.05 -0.65 13.55
N ASN A 138 26.84 -1.18 13.77
CA ASN A 138 26.44 -2.46 13.21
C ASN A 138 26.44 -2.43 11.67
N TRP A 139 25.95 -1.34 11.06
CA TRP A 139 25.99 -1.18 9.60
C TRP A 139 27.41 -1.08 9.05
N CYS A 140 28.32 -0.40 9.75
CA CYS A 140 29.74 -0.38 9.40
C CYS A 140 30.35 -1.79 9.47
N ASN A 141 30.10 -2.52 10.56
CA ASN A 141 30.62 -3.88 10.76
C ASN A 141 30.06 -4.89 9.73
N GLN A 142 28.82 -4.70 9.28
CA GLN A 142 28.17 -5.52 8.27
C GLN A 142 28.54 -5.13 6.83
N GLY A 143 29.31 -4.05 6.64
CA GLY A 143 29.71 -3.55 5.32
C GLY A 143 28.58 -2.88 4.52
N HIS A 144 27.47 -2.54 5.16
CA HIS A 144 26.38 -1.78 4.53
C HIS A 144 26.77 -0.32 4.27
N ILE A 145 27.69 0.21 5.07
CA ILE A 145 28.26 1.55 4.93
C ILE A 145 29.78 1.41 4.86
N LYS A 146 30.42 2.11 3.93
CA LYS A 146 31.88 2.19 3.88
C LYS A 146 32.37 2.97 5.10
N SER A 147 33.17 2.32 5.93
CA SER A 147 33.82 2.92 7.10
C SER A 147 35.32 2.80 7.01
N PHE A 148 36.02 3.83 7.47
CA PHE A 148 37.46 3.78 7.71
C PHE A 148 37.70 3.30 9.14
N ARG A 149 38.68 2.41 9.32
CA ARG A 149 39.01 1.82 10.61
C ARG A 149 40.32 2.39 11.13
#